data_AF-A0A174G9X1-F1
#
_entry.id   AF-A0A174G9X1-F1
#
_cell.length_a   1.000
_cell.length_b   1.000
_cell.length_c   1.000
_cell.angle_alpha   90.00
_cell.angle_beta   90.00
_cell.angle_gamma   90.00
#
_symmetry.space_group_name_H-M   'P 1'
#
loop_
_entity.id
_entity.type
_entity.pdbx_description
1 polymer ?
#
loop_
_entity_poly.entity_id
_entity_poly.type
_entity_poly.pdbx_seq_one_letter_code
_entity_poly.pdbx_strand_id
1 'polypeptide(L)'
;MDGADNVKNLKKKLLFAAGKYSDYSRYSTTLADLENEYDETLEIYDLAIWENQSNGTIRDKAVRMLHVTSELFYDLSYNAEQELYHVMEEIMELGANEQRQIWDLVIEKEQMTKEHFDKMLDGWCDFEYCQNDALNTFLKVLTEYVGKQLSIYKAGESEVN
;
A
#
# COMPACT_ATOMS: atom_id res chain seq x y z
N MET A 1 29.03 -4.79 9.91
CA MET A 1 28.03 -4.10 10.75
C MET A 1 27.57 -5.11 11.77
N ASP A 2 27.53 -4.76 13.04
CA ASP A 2 27.04 -5.67 14.09
C ASP A 2 25.56 -6.00 13.84
N GLY A 3 25.12 -7.22 14.15
CA GLY A 3 23.76 -7.69 13.82
C GLY A 3 22.66 -6.79 14.42
N ALA A 4 22.92 -6.22 15.59
CA ALA A 4 22.02 -5.28 16.27
C ALA A 4 21.83 -3.95 15.52
N ASP A 5 22.88 -3.43 14.88
CA ASP A 5 22.79 -2.18 14.10
C ASP A 5 21.96 -2.39 12.83
N ASN A 6 22.06 -3.56 12.21
CA ASN A 6 21.27 -3.90 11.02
C ASN A 6 19.77 -3.98 11.35
N VAL A 7 19.40 -4.68 12.42
CA VAL A 7 17.99 -4.79 12.89
C VAL A 7 17.40 -3.42 13.16
N LYS A 8 18.14 -2.54 13.86
CA LYS A 8 17.68 -1.18 14.17
C LYS A 8 17.45 -0.35 12.91
N ASN A 9 18.34 -0.47 11.92
CA ASN A 9 18.20 0.25 10.65
C ASN A 9 16.98 -0.26 9.85
N LEU A 10 16.76 -1.57 9.81
CA LEU A 10 15.62 -2.16 9.11
C LEU A 10 14.27 -1.82 9.76
N LYS A 11 14.19 -1.78 11.10
CA LYS A 11 13.00 -1.24 11.80
C LYS A 11 12.66 0.18 11.35
N LYS A 12 13.68 1.03 11.23
CA LYS A 12 13.50 2.43 10.81
C LYS A 12 13.10 2.52 9.34
N LYS A 13 13.71 1.71 8.46
CA LYS A 13 13.31 1.61 7.05
C LYS A 13 11.84 1.17 6.93
N LEU A 14 11.45 0.13 7.66
CA LEU A 14 10.08 -0.39 7.63
C LEU A 14 9.06 0.66 8.11
N LEU A 15 9.36 1.35 9.21
CA LEU A 15 8.54 2.45 9.72
C LEU A 15 8.32 3.53 8.64
N PHE A 16 9.38 3.94 7.95
CA PHE A 16 9.28 4.97 6.91
C PHE A 16 8.58 4.48 5.65
N ALA A 17 8.83 3.24 5.22
CA ALA A 17 8.21 2.69 4.03
C ALA A 17 6.70 2.50 4.24
N ALA A 18 6.29 1.94 5.40
CA ALA A 18 4.89 1.80 5.76
C ALA A 18 4.18 3.17 5.86
N GLY A 19 4.82 4.15 6.51
CA GLY A 19 4.28 5.51 6.59
C GLY A 19 4.13 6.19 5.22
N LYS A 20 5.16 6.10 4.37
CA LYS A 20 5.12 6.67 3.01
C LYS A 20 4.03 6.03 2.15
N TYR A 21 3.92 4.71 2.17
CA TYR A 21 2.88 3.99 1.44
C TYR A 21 1.49 4.43 1.93
N SER A 22 1.26 4.42 3.25
CA SER A 22 -0.02 4.84 3.83
C SER A 22 -0.40 6.27 3.43
N ASP A 23 0.50 7.23 3.64
CA ASP A 23 0.22 8.64 3.32
C ASP A 23 -0.06 8.84 1.82
N TYR A 24 0.75 8.26 0.93
CA TYR A 24 0.58 8.43 -0.51
C TYR A 24 -0.64 7.70 -1.07
N SER A 25 -0.93 6.50 -0.58
CA SER A 25 -2.17 5.78 -0.92
C SER A 25 -3.38 6.59 -0.49
N ARG A 26 -3.38 7.15 0.73
CA ARG A 26 -4.46 8.03 1.19
C ARG A 26 -4.67 9.24 0.26
N TYR A 27 -3.59 9.89 -0.15
CA TYR A 27 -3.69 11.04 -1.08
C TYR A 27 -4.21 10.62 -2.45
N SER A 28 -3.71 9.51 -2.99
CA SER A 28 -4.16 8.96 -4.27
C SER A 28 -5.65 8.64 -4.24
N THR A 29 -6.13 7.91 -3.22
CA THR A 29 -7.56 7.59 -3.05
C THR A 29 -8.40 8.85 -2.92
N THR A 30 -7.97 9.82 -2.09
CA THR A 30 -8.70 11.08 -1.90
C THR A 30 -8.84 11.87 -3.22
N LEU A 31 -7.79 11.88 -4.05
CA LEU A 31 -7.82 12.58 -5.34
C LEU A 31 -8.68 11.85 -6.37
N ALA A 32 -8.63 10.52 -6.40
CA ALA A 32 -9.46 9.71 -7.28
C ALA A 32 -10.96 9.86 -6.94
N ASP A 33 -11.31 9.85 -5.65
CA ASP A 33 -12.67 10.08 -5.19
C ASP A 33 -13.16 11.48 -5.59
N LEU A 34 -12.32 12.51 -5.37
CA LEU A 34 -12.65 13.88 -5.75
C LEU A 34 -12.78 14.06 -7.28
N GLU A 35 -11.95 13.37 -8.06
CA GLU A 35 -12.03 13.35 -9.52
C GLU A 35 -13.38 12.79 -9.98
N ASN A 36 -13.80 11.66 -9.42
CA ASN A 36 -15.10 11.05 -9.72
C ASN A 36 -16.27 11.94 -9.28
N GLU A 37 -16.24 12.48 -8.06
CA GLU A 37 -17.29 13.40 -7.56
C GLU A 37 -17.42 14.66 -8.43
N TYR A 38 -16.29 15.19 -8.91
CA TYR A 38 -16.29 16.36 -9.77
C TYR A 38 -16.82 16.04 -11.18
N ASP A 39 -16.49 14.87 -11.74
CA ASP A 39 -17.04 14.41 -13.01
C ASP A 39 -18.56 14.23 -12.95
N GLU A 40 -19.07 13.56 -11.91
CA GLU A 40 -20.51 13.43 -11.63
C GLU A 40 -21.19 14.80 -11.47
N THR A 41 -20.51 15.77 -10.84
CA THR A 41 -21.03 17.14 -10.70
C THR A 41 -21.18 17.82 -12.07
N LEU A 42 -20.23 17.61 -12.99
CA LEU A 42 -20.31 18.14 -14.35
C LEU A 42 -21.43 17.49 -15.15
N GLU A 43 -21.64 16.18 -15.00
CA GLU A 43 -22.78 15.45 -15.58
C GLU A 43 -24.11 16.07 -15.17
N ILE A 44 -24.28 16.39 -13.89
CA ILE A 44 -25.55 16.89 -13.34
C ILE A 44 -25.82 18.34 -13.73
N TYR A 45 -24.83 19.23 -13.60
CA TYR A 45 -25.06 20.68 -13.63
C TYR A 45 -24.56 21.37 -14.90
N ASP A 46 -23.67 20.74 -15.67
CA ASP A 46 -23.00 21.36 -16.80
C ASP A 46 -22.86 20.35 -17.97
N LEU A 47 -23.98 19.76 -18.41
CA LEU A 47 -24.03 18.71 -19.46
C LEU A 47 -23.24 19.05 -20.74
N ALA A 48 -23.24 20.30 -21.19
CA ALA A 48 -22.47 20.72 -22.36
C ALA A 48 -20.94 20.60 -22.17
N ILE A 49 -20.46 20.69 -20.93
CA ILE A 49 -19.05 20.47 -20.57
C ILE A 49 -18.75 18.98 -20.57
N TRP A 50 -19.63 18.20 -19.93
CA TRP A 50 -19.52 16.75 -19.93
C TRP A 50 -19.57 16.15 -21.34
N GLU A 51 -20.44 16.65 -22.23
CA GLU A 51 -20.48 16.25 -23.65
C GLU A 51 -19.29 16.77 -24.49
N ASN A 52 -18.24 17.34 -23.86
CA ASN A 52 -17.06 17.92 -24.51
C ASN A 52 -17.41 19.01 -25.54
N GLN A 53 -18.50 19.75 -25.33
CA GLN A 53 -18.92 20.85 -26.20
C GLN A 53 -18.44 22.22 -25.72
N SER A 54 -17.74 22.27 -24.58
CA SER A 54 -17.15 23.46 -23.98
C SER A 54 -15.64 23.47 -24.19
N ASN A 55 -15.11 24.57 -24.75
CA ASN A 55 -13.68 24.72 -24.99
C ASN A 55 -13.07 25.82 -24.10
N GLY A 56 -12.17 25.42 -23.21
CA GLY A 56 -11.24 26.31 -22.52
C GLY A 56 -11.83 27.02 -21.30
N THR A 57 -12.86 26.45 -20.68
CA THR A 57 -13.46 27.02 -19.47
C THR A 57 -12.58 26.77 -18.24
N ILE A 58 -12.84 27.50 -17.14
CA ILE A 58 -12.18 27.23 -15.86
C ILE A 58 -12.45 25.80 -15.35
N ARG A 59 -13.59 25.21 -15.74
CA ARG A 59 -13.98 23.86 -15.34
C ARG A 59 -13.16 22.81 -16.06
N ASP A 60 -12.91 22.96 -17.37
CA ASP A 60 -12.02 22.06 -18.13
C ASP A 60 -10.60 22.07 -17.53
N LYS A 61 -10.14 23.25 -17.09
CA LYS A 61 -8.85 23.37 -16.39
C LYS A 61 -8.86 22.64 -15.06
N ALA A 62 -9.96 22.71 -14.31
CA ALA A 62 -10.10 21.99 -13.04
C ALA A 62 -10.08 20.47 -13.26
N VAL A 63 -10.84 19.92 -14.23
CA VAL A 63 -10.80 18.50 -14.61
C VAL A 63 -9.36 18.08 -14.89
N ARG A 64 -8.68 18.80 -15.79
CA ARG A 64 -7.32 18.45 -16.20
C ARG A 64 -6.32 18.49 -15.05
N MET A 65 -6.39 19.52 -14.19
CA MET A 65 -5.48 19.65 -13.07
C MET A 65 -5.72 18.57 -12.02
N LEU A 66 -6.98 18.21 -11.78
CA LEU A 66 -7.35 17.14 -10.86
C LEU A 66 -6.85 15.78 -11.36
N HIS A 67 -7.11 15.47 -12.64
CA HIS A 67 -6.62 14.26 -13.31
C HIS A 67 -5.10 14.12 -13.24
N VAL A 68 -4.34 15.13 -13.69
CA VAL A 68 -2.87 15.09 -13.66
C VAL A 68 -2.33 14.96 -12.23
N THR A 69 -2.99 15.59 -11.26
CA THR A 69 -2.57 15.47 -9.85
C THR A 69 -2.86 14.08 -9.32
N SER A 70 -4.01 13.51 -9.66
CA SER A 70 -4.41 12.14 -9.33
C SER A 70 -3.39 11.12 -9.84
N GLU A 71 -3.01 11.21 -11.12
CA GLU A 71 -1.97 10.37 -11.74
C GLU A 71 -0.63 10.46 -11.02
N LEU A 72 -0.18 11.66 -10.67
CA LEU A 72 1.08 11.85 -9.94
C LEU A 72 1.07 11.19 -8.56
N PHE A 73 -0.04 11.27 -7.83
CA PHE A 73 -0.14 10.65 -6.50
C PHE A 73 -0.31 9.13 -6.57
N TYR A 74 -0.94 8.61 -7.64
CA TYR A 74 -0.94 7.18 -7.94
C TYR A 74 0.48 6.66 -8.19
N ASP A 75 1.29 7.37 -8.98
CA ASP A 75 2.68 6.99 -9.21
C ASP A 75 3.50 7.03 -7.91
N LEU A 76 3.25 8.01 -7.04
CA LEU A 76 3.90 8.11 -5.73
C LEU A 76 3.53 6.94 -4.81
N SER A 77 2.24 6.56 -4.73
CA SER A 77 1.79 5.43 -3.92
C SER A 77 2.37 4.12 -4.44
N TYR A 78 2.38 3.93 -5.76
CA TYR A 78 2.98 2.76 -6.40
C TYR A 78 4.48 2.65 -6.12
N ASN A 79 5.22 3.75 -6.20
CA ASN A 79 6.65 3.74 -5.87
C ASN A 79 6.91 3.44 -4.39
N ALA A 80 6.07 3.97 -3.48
CA ALA A 80 6.17 3.67 -2.06
C ALA A 80 5.83 2.22 -1.74
N GLU A 81 4.90 1.62 -2.47
CA GLU A 81 4.59 0.19 -2.40
C GLU A 81 5.81 -0.68 -2.76
N GLN A 82 6.51 -0.35 -3.86
CA GLN A 82 7.73 -1.06 -4.24
C GLN A 82 8.83 -0.93 -3.18
N GLU A 83 8.99 0.28 -2.61
CA GLU A 83 9.94 0.49 -1.51
C GLU A 83 9.58 -0.37 -0.29
N LEU A 84 8.31 -0.43 0.10
CA LEU A 84 7.84 -1.26 1.20
C LEU A 84 8.11 -2.75 0.94
N TYR A 85 7.81 -3.23 -0.26
CA TYR A 85 8.10 -4.62 -0.64
C TYR A 85 9.59 -4.94 -0.54
N HIS A 86 10.48 -4.09 -1.08
CA HIS A 86 11.91 -4.32 -0.99
C HIS A 86 12.44 -4.31 0.45
N VAL A 87 11.90 -3.45 1.32
CA VAL A 87 12.26 -3.49 2.75
C VAL A 87 11.81 -4.81 3.39
N MET A 88 10.65 -5.36 3.02
CA MET A 88 10.25 -6.68 3.48
C MET A 88 11.20 -7.78 2.99
N GLU A 89 11.62 -7.74 1.71
CA GLU A 89 12.59 -8.70 1.18
C GLU A 89 13.91 -8.65 1.96
N GLU A 90 14.44 -7.46 2.26
CA GLU A 90 15.63 -7.29 3.09
C GLU A 90 15.45 -7.91 4.49
N ILE A 91 14.25 -7.81 5.08
CA ILE A 91 13.94 -8.40 6.39
C ILE A 91 13.87 -9.94 6.30
N MET A 92 13.26 -10.49 5.24
CA MET A 92 13.12 -11.94 5.05
C MET A 92 14.46 -12.64 4.79
N GLU A 93 15.47 -11.91 4.32
CA GLU A 93 16.85 -12.43 4.17
C GLU A 93 17.58 -12.58 5.50
N LEU A 94 17.03 -12.07 6.61
CA LEU A 94 17.59 -12.24 7.94
C LEU A 94 17.25 -13.60 8.54
N GLY A 95 18.02 -13.99 9.55
CA GLY A 95 17.70 -15.13 10.40
C GLY A 95 16.41 -14.94 11.20
N ALA A 96 15.83 -16.07 11.63
CA ALA A 96 14.56 -16.10 12.35
C ALA A 96 14.53 -15.24 13.63
N ASN A 97 15.67 -15.12 14.33
CA ASN A 97 15.76 -14.33 15.56
C ASN A 97 15.70 -12.83 15.28
N GLU A 98 16.35 -12.38 14.22
CA GLU A 98 16.37 -10.99 13.78
C GLU A 98 15.02 -10.58 13.19
N GLN A 99 14.39 -11.43 12.38
CA GLN A 99 13.03 -11.18 11.87
C GLN A 99 12.03 -10.98 13.01
N ARG A 100 12.03 -11.88 14.00
CA ARG A 100 11.17 -11.76 15.19
C ARG A 100 11.39 -10.45 15.94
N GLN A 101 12.62 -9.96 16.01
CA GLN A 101 12.87 -8.67 16.64
C GLN A 101 12.20 -7.51 15.88
N ILE A 102 12.01 -7.61 14.57
CA ILE A 102 11.45 -6.55 13.73
C ILE A 102 9.92 -6.56 13.74
N TRP A 103 9.31 -7.72 13.54
CA TRP A 103 7.85 -7.85 13.32
C TRP A 103 7.20 -9.08 13.98
N ASP A 104 7.88 -9.72 14.94
CA ASP A 104 7.41 -10.88 15.71
C ASP A 104 7.05 -12.15 14.90
N LEU A 105 7.30 -12.16 13.60
CA LEU A 105 7.07 -13.28 12.68
C LEU A 105 8.39 -13.83 12.10
N VAL A 106 8.30 -15.03 11.54
CA VAL A 106 9.33 -15.60 10.66
C VAL A 106 8.64 -15.95 9.34
N ILE A 107 9.11 -15.36 8.25
CA ILE A 107 8.56 -15.53 6.91
C ILE A 107 9.70 -15.95 6.01
N GLU A 108 9.58 -17.14 5.42
CA GLU A 108 10.52 -17.59 4.39
C GLU A 108 10.20 -16.88 3.06
N LYS A 109 11.23 -16.53 2.29
CA LYS A 109 11.07 -15.74 1.07
C LYS A 109 10.14 -16.40 0.05
N GLU A 110 10.12 -17.73 0.01
CA GLU A 110 9.26 -18.53 -0.86
C GLU A 110 7.77 -18.46 -0.48
N GLN A 111 7.45 -18.06 0.76
CA GLN A 111 6.08 -17.96 1.28
C GLN A 111 5.45 -16.57 1.04
N MET A 112 6.25 -15.58 0.66
CA MET A 112 5.82 -14.20 0.46
C MET A 112 6.42 -13.64 -0.83
N THR A 113 5.83 -14.03 -1.95
CA THR A 113 6.12 -13.44 -3.27
C THR A 113 5.51 -12.04 -3.39
N LYS A 114 5.91 -11.27 -4.42
CA LYS A 114 5.28 -9.98 -4.74
C LYS A 114 3.75 -10.10 -4.90
N GLU A 115 3.26 -11.15 -5.56
CA GLU A 115 1.81 -11.38 -5.69
C GLU A 115 1.12 -11.58 -4.33
N HIS A 116 1.78 -12.28 -3.40
CA HIS A 116 1.25 -12.45 -2.05
C HIS A 116 1.24 -11.14 -1.27
N PHE A 117 2.28 -10.31 -1.44
CA PHE A 117 2.36 -8.98 -0.86
C PHE A 117 1.26 -8.06 -1.40
N ASP A 118 1.02 -8.06 -2.71
CA ASP A 118 -0.03 -7.23 -3.32
C ASP A 118 -1.41 -7.61 -2.78
N LYS A 119 -1.71 -8.91 -2.73
CA LYS A 119 -2.96 -9.42 -2.12
C LYS A 119 -3.09 -9.13 -0.63
N MET A 120 -1.97 -9.05 0.09
CA MET A 120 -1.97 -8.67 1.48
C MET A 120 -2.37 -7.20 1.64
N LEU A 121 -1.85 -6.32 0.78
CA LEU A 121 -2.16 -4.89 0.80
C LEU A 121 -3.62 -4.59 0.47
N ASP A 122 -4.33 -5.44 -0.27
CA ASP A 122 -5.78 -5.34 -0.45
C ASP A 122 -6.54 -5.31 0.90
N GLY A 123 -5.95 -5.88 1.96
CA GLY A 123 -6.50 -5.85 3.32
C GLY A 123 -6.25 -4.56 4.10
N TRP A 124 -5.43 -3.64 3.58
CA TRP A 124 -5.09 -2.37 4.21
C TRP A 124 -5.87 -1.23 3.55
N CYS A 125 -7.10 -1.00 4.01
CA CYS A 125 -7.99 -0.02 3.40
C CYS A 125 -8.00 1.35 4.11
N ASP A 126 -7.62 1.42 5.39
CA ASP A 126 -7.84 2.61 6.22
C ASP A 126 -6.77 3.70 6.06
N PHE A 127 -5.60 3.36 5.51
CA PHE A 127 -4.45 4.25 5.26
C PHE A 127 -4.25 5.36 6.32
N GLU A 128 -3.80 4.95 7.51
CA GLU A 128 -3.63 5.84 8.66
C GLU A 128 -2.63 6.95 8.40
N TYR A 129 -2.96 8.14 8.90
CA TYR A 129 -2.05 9.29 8.91
C TYR A 129 -1.13 9.21 10.11
N CYS A 130 0.19 9.25 9.86
CA CYS A 130 1.31 9.02 10.79
C CYS A 130 1.97 7.64 10.62
N GLN A 131 3.29 7.66 10.47
CA GLN A 131 4.12 6.46 10.27
C GLN A 131 3.96 5.37 11.34
N ASN A 132 3.68 5.72 12.60
CA ASN A 132 3.55 4.72 13.67
C ASN A 132 2.25 3.93 13.54
N ASP A 133 1.13 4.62 13.28
CA ASP A 133 -0.17 3.98 13.12
C ASP A 133 -0.19 3.16 11.84
N ALA A 134 0.37 3.71 10.76
CA ALA A 134 0.58 2.98 9.50
C ALA A 134 1.40 1.69 9.70
N LEU A 135 2.51 1.76 10.45
CA LEU A 135 3.31 0.57 10.74
C LEU A 135 2.51 -0.45 11.56
N ASN A 136 1.75 -0.03 12.56
CA ASN A 136 0.95 -0.93 13.38
C ASN A 136 -0.11 -1.65 12.55
N THR A 137 -0.80 -0.93 11.66
CA THR A 137 -1.81 -1.53 10.76
C THR A 137 -1.15 -2.45 9.75
N PHE A 138 -0.04 -2.04 9.14
CA PHE A 138 0.75 -2.91 8.26
C PHE A 138 1.11 -4.24 8.94
N LEU A 139 1.65 -4.20 10.16
CA LEU A 139 2.05 -5.40 10.91
C LEU A 139 0.85 -6.29 11.25
N LYS A 140 -0.30 -5.69 11.54
CA LYS A 140 -1.56 -6.41 11.76
C LYS A 140 -2.00 -7.14 10.49
N VAL A 141 -2.06 -6.44 9.36
CA VAL A 141 -2.44 -6.99 8.06
C VAL A 141 -1.50 -8.12 7.64
N LEU A 142 -0.18 -7.92 7.82
CA LEU A 142 0.84 -8.94 7.59
C LEU A 142 0.60 -10.21 8.43
N THR A 143 0.37 -10.03 9.73
CA THR A 143 0.13 -11.14 10.66
C THR A 143 -1.13 -11.92 10.28
N GLU A 144 -2.22 -11.22 9.98
CA GLU A 144 -3.48 -11.83 9.57
C GLU A 144 -3.34 -12.60 8.26
N TYR A 145 -2.64 -12.03 7.28
CA TYR A 145 -2.42 -12.66 5.98
C TYR A 145 -1.56 -13.92 6.10
N VAL A 146 -0.42 -13.84 6.78
CA VAL A 146 0.48 -14.98 7.00
C VAL A 146 -0.24 -16.08 7.80
N GLY A 147 -1.01 -15.70 8.81
CA GLY A 147 -1.84 -16.64 9.60
C GLY A 147 -2.85 -17.40 8.74
N LYS A 148 -3.53 -16.70 7.81
CA LYS A 148 -4.46 -17.31 6.85
C LYS A 148 -3.73 -18.26 5.88
N GLN A 149 -2.62 -17.83 5.29
CA GLN A 149 -1.83 -18.67 4.36
C GLN A 149 -1.38 -19.98 5.03
N LEU A 150 -0.77 -19.91 6.22
CA LEU A 150 -0.32 -21.08 6.97
C LEU A 150 -1.47 -22.05 7.33
N SER A 151 -2.69 -21.53 7.55
CA SER A 151 -3.85 -22.37 7.82
C SER A 151 -4.32 -23.16 6.60
N ILE A 152 -4.21 -22.58 5.40
CA ILE A 152 -4.58 -23.21 4.13
C ILE A 152 -3.59 -24.33 3.78
N TYR A 153 -2.29 -24.10 3.96
CA TYR A 153 -1.26 -25.15 3.75
C TYR A 153 -1.48 -26.37 4.66
N LYS A 154 -1.81 -26.16 5.94
CA LYS A 154 -2.10 -27.26 6.88
C LYS A 154 -3.37 -28.03 6.55
N ALA A 155 -4.39 -27.35 6.00
CA ALA A 155 -5.62 -27.99 5.55
C ALA A 155 -5.40 -28.84 4.29
N GLY A 156 -4.57 -28.36 3.35
CA GLY A 156 -4.22 -29.11 2.14
C GLY A 156 -3.39 -30.37 2.42
N GLU A 157 -2.51 -30.36 3.42
CA GLU A 157 -1.73 -31.55 3.83
C GLU A 157 -2.57 -32.63 4.54
N SER A 158 -3.72 -32.24 5.11
CA SER A 158 -4.64 -33.15 5.80
C SER A 158 -5.68 -33.80 4.88
N GLU A 159 -5.88 -33.28 3.66
CA GLU A 159 -6.72 -33.91 2.63
C GLU A 159 -5.97 -34.90 1.73
N VAL A 160 -4.64 -34.94 1.82
CA VAL A 160 -3.77 -35.80 1.00
C VAL A 160 -3.23 -37.04 1.79
N ASN A 161 -3.64 -37.22 3.05
CA ASN A 161 -3.30 -38.39 3.88
C ASN A 161 -4.50 -39.27 4.21
#